data_AF-A0A413FLC3-F1
#
_entry.id   AF-A0A413FLC3-F1
#
_cell.length_a   1.000
_cell.length_b   1.000
_cell.length_c   1.000
_cell.angle_alpha   90.00
_cell.angle_beta   90.00
_cell.angle_gamma   90.00
#
_symmetry.space_group_name_H-M   'P 1'
#
loop_
_entity.id
_entity.type
_entity.pdbx_description
1 polymer ?
#
loop_
_entity_poly.entity_id
_entity_poly.type
_entity_poly.pdbx_seq_one_letter_code
_entity_poly.pdbx_strand_id
1 'polypeptide(L)'
;MTVNSGMELHQAIYQFYRTQIQFGLYQYGEKLPSLEETYKRFHTSLDTVNPAYHRLCQEGYITISKKSGAKVAVRYGPEQIRRHVQTFYAERRESLTDISRCIWPLLGQAQCLALKTGSLNAADLEAFADAGSHSAILTVWRVLDHKYGNLGNELLMRLIRYLYLYFYGSFWGMASDERLHEITLKQLRTAAALCLEARWGELPDVLRVIQEEFYRSLCLFYRENITPEPFCRQVAFSWDAYKKSSQLRYSLAMDLLTEIGRGVYPVGSYLPSAQRLSAEKGVSVSTVRRAVSLLNSVGAVKSSRPLGARVLPPSQSADHCDFTQPDLRRRLLDVAESLQIFALSGKDVSALTLTSLNETSLFSWKQYLLDLKSRGLSRRVIYASLSLISRDAPSQTLRTIYSELLRLLFWGNPIEALMRDALKDPLFFVSGLDRMTAALERRDADGFSSTLEFLLIHELRRTVEVLLGLGIREAGNILIPDINNEWKTMNTWR
;
A
#
# COMPACT_ATOMS: atom_id res chain seq x y z
N MET A 1 -4.18 -23.85 -16.09
CA MET A 1 -4.84 -22.62 -15.59
C MET A 1 -4.30 -22.31 -14.21
N THR A 2 -3.25 -21.51 -14.13
CA THR A 2 -2.63 -21.11 -12.86
C THR A 2 -3.43 -19.95 -12.26
N VAL A 3 -4.13 -20.23 -11.17
CA VAL A 3 -4.77 -19.22 -10.32
C VAL A 3 -3.66 -18.27 -9.84
N ASN A 4 -3.70 -17.04 -10.34
CA ASN A 4 -2.72 -16.01 -10.04
C ASN A 4 -2.85 -15.66 -8.56
N SER A 5 -1.95 -16.19 -7.74
CA SER A 5 -2.05 -16.12 -6.30
C SER A 5 -1.45 -14.82 -5.78
N GLY A 6 -2.25 -14.03 -5.06
CA GLY A 6 -1.86 -12.78 -4.39
C GLY A 6 -0.51 -12.87 -3.65
N MET A 7 0.28 -11.79 -3.76
CA MET A 7 1.74 -11.75 -3.78
C MET A 7 2.35 -11.25 -2.48
N GLU A 8 3.07 -12.14 -1.80
CA GLU A 8 3.88 -11.83 -0.62
C GLU A 8 5.28 -11.30 -1.01
N LEU A 9 6.00 -10.68 -0.07
CA LEU A 9 7.38 -10.22 -0.28
C LEU A 9 8.32 -11.36 -0.75
N HIS A 10 8.08 -12.62 -0.36
CA HIS A 10 8.80 -13.77 -0.90
C HIS A 10 8.58 -13.95 -2.41
N GLN A 11 7.36 -13.68 -2.90
CA GLN A 11 6.99 -13.79 -4.31
C GLN A 11 7.69 -12.70 -5.11
N ALA A 12 7.78 -11.49 -4.55
CA ALA A 12 8.56 -10.40 -5.14
C ALA A 12 10.06 -10.72 -5.20
N ILE A 13 10.63 -11.32 -4.13
CA ILE A 13 12.03 -11.77 -4.12
C ILE A 13 12.28 -12.88 -5.15
N TYR A 14 11.39 -13.87 -5.21
CA TYR A 14 11.45 -14.94 -6.23
C TYR A 14 11.40 -14.35 -7.65
N GLN A 15 10.43 -13.47 -7.94
CA GLN A 15 10.29 -12.84 -9.25
C GLN A 15 11.50 -11.97 -9.59
N PHE A 16 12.03 -11.24 -8.61
CA PHE A 16 13.24 -10.43 -8.77
C PHE A 16 14.41 -11.30 -9.25
N TYR A 17 14.79 -12.34 -8.49
CA TYR A 17 15.93 -13.19 -8.87
C TYR A 17 15.69 -13.99 -10.15
N ARG A 18 14.46 -14.49 -10.35
CA ARG A 18 14.10 -15.14 -11.61
C ARG A 18 14.33 -14.20 -12.79
N THR A 19 13.86 -12.95 -12.70
CA THR A 19 14.03 -11.95 -13.75
C THR A 19 15.51 -11.66 -14.00
N GLN A 20 16.31 -11.48 -12.93
CA GLN A 20 17.76 -11.25 -13.06
C GLN A 20 18.48 -12.40 -13.77
N ILE A 21 18.11 -13.66 -13.48
CA ILE A 21 18.67 -14.84 -14.17
C ILE A 21 18.22 -14.86 -15.64
N GLN A 22 16.94 -14.61 -15.91
CA GLN A 22 16.39 -14.61 -17.27
C GLN A 22 16.96 -13.51 -18.16
N PHE A 23 17.35 -12.37 -17.56
CA PHE A 23 17.96 -11.24 -18.23
C PHE A 23 19.49 -11.39 -18.39
N GLY A 24 20.07 -12.45 -17.81
CA GLY A 24 21.50 -12.74 -17.94
C GLY A 24 22.40 -11.99 -16.98
N LEU A 25 21.86 -11.30 -15.96
CA LEU A 25 22.65 -10.69 -14.89
C LEU A 25 23.39 -11.74 -14.05
N TYR A 26 22.76 -12.90 -13.83
CA TYR A 26 23.39 -14.05 -13.20
C TYR A 26 23.56 -15.18 -14.23
N GLN A 27 24.80 -15.54 -14.53
CA GLN A 27 25.16 -16.53 -15.52
C GLN A 27 25.32 -17.95 -14.93
N TYR A 28 25.33 -18.95 -15.81
CA TYR A 28 25.48 -20.35 -15.42
C TYR A 28 26.69 -20.56 -14.51
N GLY A 29 26.48 -21.19 -13.35
CA GLY A 29 27.52 -21.48 -12.37
C GLY A 29 27.87 -20.34 -11.42
N GLU A 30 27.40 -19.11 -11.68
CA GLU A 30 27.54 -17.99 -10.76
C GLU A 30 26.73 -18.21 -9.48
N LYS A 31 27.23 -17.65 -8.39
CA LYS A 31 26.58 -17.73 -7.09
C LYS A 31 25.53 -16.63 -6.96
N LEU A 32 24.33 -17.01 -6.55
CA LEU A 32 23.38 -16.05 -5.99
C LEU A 32 23.85 -15.64 -4.58
N PRO A 33 23.43 -14.47 -4.09
CA PRO A 33 23.64 -14.10 -2.70
C PRO A 33 23.15 -15.19 -1.76
N SER A 34 23.86 -15.39 -0.64
CA SER A 34 23.45 -16.38 0.37
C SER A 34 22.07 -16.02 0.95
N LEU A 35 21.39 -16.98 1.58
CA LEU A 35 20.13 -16.68 2.29
C LEU A 35 20.34 -15.57 3.32
N GLU A 36 21.50 -15.57 3.99
CA GLU A 36 21.87 -14.55 4.96
C GLU A 36 22.07 -13.17 4.35
N GLU A 37 22.83 -13.11 3.26
CA GLU A 37 23.01 -11.88 2.49
C GLU A 37 21.69 -11.38 1.93
N THR A 38 20.79 -12.27 1.52
CA THR A 38 19.52 -11.93 0.89
C THR A 38 18.51 -11.38 1.89
N TYR A 39 18.36 -12.00 3.07
CA TYR A 39 17.44 -11.46 4.07
C TYR A 39 17.98 -10.14 4.64
N LYS A 40 19.32 -9.99 4.78
CA LYS A 40 19.96 -8.71 5.10
C LYS A 40 19.73 -7.67 4.00
N ARG A 41 19.92 -8.05 2.73
CA ARG A 41 19.75 -7.19 1.55
C ARG A 41 18.35 -6.62 1.40
N PHE A 42 17.33 -7.41 1.73
CA PHE A 42 15.93 -7.00 1.62
C PHE A 42 15.28 -6.65 2.98
N HIS A 43 16.07 -6.65 4.07
CA HIS A 43 15.62 -6.51 5.46
C HIS A 43 14.34 -7.30 5.76
N THR A 44 14.36 -8.57 5.35
CA THR A 44 13.26 -9.53 5.54
C THR A 44 13.65 -10.61 6.53
N SER A 45 12.71 -11.49 6.89
CA SER A 45 13.02 -12.68 7.68
C SER A 45 13.52 -13.82 6.79
N LEU A 46 14.30 -14.74 7.38
CA LEU A 46 14.64 -16.03 6.74
C LEU A 46 13.39 -16.77 6.25
N ASP A 47 12.29 -16.69 7.00
CA ASP A 47 10.99 -17.28 6.63
C ASP A 47 10.39 -16.70 5.34
N THR A 48 10.83 -15.49 4.94
CA THR A 48 10.41 -14.84 3.69
C THR A 48 11.34 -15.22 2.53
N VAL A 49 12.65 -15.38 2.76
CA VAL A 49 13.62 -15.69 1.69
C VAL A 49 13.66 -17.18 1.34
N ASN A 50 13.56 -18.06 2.35
CA ASN A 50 13.63 -19.51 2.15
C ASN A 50 12.63 -20.02 1.10
N PRO A 51 11.33 -19.66 1.16
CA PRO A 51 10.37 -20.10 0.15
C PRO A 51 10.74 -19.66 -1.28
N ALA A 52 11.31 -18.46 -1.44
CA ALA A 52 11.71 -17.94 -2.73
C ALA A 52 12.85 -18.78 -3.35
N TYR A 53 13.89 -19.09 -2.58
CA TYR A 53 15.02 -19.91 -3.03
C TYR A 53 14.62 -21.36 -3.26
N HIS A 54 13.78 -21.92 -2.39
CA HIS A 54 13.24 -23.26 -2.60
C HIS A 54 12.45 -23.36 -3.89
N ARG A 55 11.63 -22.35 -4.21
CA ARG A 55 10.89 -22.31 -5.47
C ARG A 55 11.79 -22.18 -6.69
N LEU A 56 12.81 -21.32 -6.65
CA LEU A 56 13.81 -21.23 -7.74
C LEU A 56 14.52 -22.56 -7.99
N CYS A 57 14.81 -23.32 -6.92
CA CYS A 57 15.43 -24.63 -7.00
C CYS A 57 14.47 -25.68 -7.58
N GLN A 58 13.22 -25.71 -7.12
CA GLN A 58 12.18 -26.63 -7.62
C GLN A 58 11.88 -26.43 -9.11
N GLU A 59 11.89 -25.18 -9.58
CA GLU A 59 11.67 -24.85 -10.99
C GLU A 59 12.96 -24.94 -11.84
N GLY A 60 14.10 -25.34 -11.24
CA GLY A 60 15.35 -25.64 -11.95
C GLY A 60 16.23 -24.44 -12.29
N TYR A 61 15.90 -23.22 -11.83
CA TYR A 61 16.73 -22.03 -12.09
C TYR A 61 18.07 -22.08 -11.34
N ILE A 62 18.09 -22.66 -10.14
CA ILE A 62 19.28 -22.75 -9.29
C ILE A 62 19.46 -24.15 -8.71
N THR A 63 20.69 -24.47 -8.32
CA THR A 63 21.03 -25.60 -7.45
C THR A 63 21.50 -25.09 -6.10
N ILE A 64 21.01 -25.68 -5.01
CA ILE A 64 21.43 -25.33 -3.64
C ILE A 64 22.29 -26.47 -3.08
N SER A 65 23.50 -26.17 -2.64
CA SER A 65 24.36 -27.14 -1.93
C SER A 65 24.88 -26.59 -0.60
N LYS A 66 25.09 -27.47 0.39
CA LYS A 66 25.58 -27.10 1.73
C LYS A 66 26.97 -26.43 1.72
N LYS A 67 27.82 -26.72 0.73
CA LYS A 67 29.21 -26.21 0.66
C LYS A 67 29.37 -25.00 -0.26
N SER A 68 28.58 -24.91 -1.34
CA SER A 68 28.78 -23.90 -2.39
C SER A 68 27.68 -22.84 -2.50
N GLY A 69 26.62 -22.96 -1.70
CA GLY A 69 25.49 -22.04 -1.71
C GLY A 69 24.53 -22.29 -2.88
N ALA A 70 23.74 -21.27 -3.22
CA ALA A 70 22.86 -21.27 -4.39
C ALA A 70 23.63 -20.85 -5.64
N LYS A 71 23.60 -21.67 -6.69
CA LYS A 71 24.22 -21.38 -7.99
C LYS A 71 23.22 -21.47 -9.13
N VAL A 72 23.37 -20.63 -10.15
CA VAL A 72 22.53 -20.69 -11.35
C VAL A 72 22.78 -22.01 -12.10
N ALA A 73 21.71 -22.72 -12.40
CA ALA A 73 21.73 -24.02 -13.08
C ALA A 73 21.34 -23.93 -14.57
N VAL A 74 20.68 -22.85 -14.97
CA VAL A 74 20.28 -22.60 -16.36
C VAL A 74 21.37 -21.87 -17.14
N ARG A 75 21.43 -22.12 -18.46
CA ARG A 75 22.31 -21.40 -19.39
C ARG A 75 21.46 -20.81 -20.50
N TYR A 76 21.46 -19.49 -20.63
CA TYR A 76 20.75 -18.78 -21.69
C TYR A 76 21.74 -18.18 -22.68
N GLY A 77 21.51 -18.41 -23.97
CA GLY A 77 22.21 -17.68 -25.03
C GLY A 77 21.67 -16.25 -25.22
N PRO A 78 22.40 -15.37 -25.93
CA PRO A 78 21.97 -13.98 -26.15
C PRO A 78 20.57 -13.83 -26.76
N GLU A 79 20.20 -14.73 -27.70
CA GLU A 79 18.88 -14.75 -28.32
C GLU A 79 17.75 -15.09 -27.33
N GLN A 80 18.00 -16.03 -26.41
CA GLN A 80 17.04 -16.42 -25.39
C GLN A 80 16.85 -15.30 -24.36
N ILE A 81 17.94 -14.66 -23.94
CA ILE A 81 17.90 -13.49 -23.06
C ILE A 81 17.07 -12.38 -23.71
N ARG A 82 17.35 -12.04 -24.98
CA ARG A 82 16.58 -11.01 -25.70
C ARG A 82 15.09 -11.37 -25.76
N ARG A 83 14.74 -12.62 -26.02
CA ARG A 83 13.35 -13.09 -26.02
C ARG A 83 12.70 -12.97 -24.63
N HIS A 84 13.40 -13.32 -23.56
CA HIS A 84 12.88 -13.15 -22.20
C HIS A 84 12.61 -11.68 -21.88
N VAL A 85 13.53 -10.78 -22.24
CA VAL A 85 13.36 -9.33 -22.07
C VAL A 85 12.14 -8.83 -22.85
N GLN A 86 12.02 -9.17 -24.13
CA GLN A 86 10.86 -8.81 -24.97
C GLN A 86 9.55 -9.27 -24.34
N THR A 87 9.47 -10.56 -23.97
CA THR A 87 8.25 -11.16 -23.41
C THR A 87 7.88 -10.51 -22.08
N PHE A 88 8.85 -10.34 -21.17
CA PHE A 88 8.62 -9.79 -19.84
C PHE A 88 8.01 -8.39 -19.90
N TYR A 89 8.60 -7.50 -20.71
CA TYR A 89 8.16 -6.12 -20.84
C TYR A 89 6.92 -5.99 -21.70
N ALA A 90 6.77 -6.76 -22.78
CA ALA A 90 5.55 -6.75 -23.60
C ALA A 90 4.31 -7.10 -22.76
N GLU A 91 4.42 -8.12 -21.89
CA GLU A 91 3.37 -8.53 -20.96
C GLU A 91 3.08 -7.51 -19.86
N ARG A 92 3.98 -6.56 -19.59
CA ARG A 92 3.89 -5.66 -18.43
C ARG A 92 3.86 -4.18 -18.82
N ARG A 93 3.69 -3.88 -20.10
CA ARG A 93 3.67 -2.50 -20.63
C ARG A 93 2.65 -1.63 -19.90
N GLU A 94 1.42 -2.11 -19.76
CA GLU A 94 0.37 -1.36 -19.05
C GLU A 94 0.71 -1.21 -17.56
N SER A 95 1.07 -2.29 -16.87
CA SER A 95 1.32 -2.24 -15.42
C SER A 95 2.51 -1.36 -15.04
N LEU A 96 3.64 -1.45 -15.75
CA LEU A 96 4.83 -0.69 -15.41
C LEU A 96 4.66 0.80 -15.77
N THR A 97 4.02 1.11 -16.90
CA THR A 97 3.73 2.52 -17.23
C THR A 97 2.71 3.16 -16.29
N ASP A 98 1.68 2.40 -15.88
CA ASP A 98 0.69 2.84 -14.89
C ASP A 98 1.34 3.10 -13.51
N ILE A 99 2.15 2.16 -13.01
CA ILE A 99 2.90 2.34 -11.74
C ILE A 99 3.79 3.57 -11.81
N SER A 100 4.55 3.75 -12.90
CA SER A 100 5.49 4.87 -13.04
C SER A 100 4.83 6.24 -12.90
N ARG A 101 3.58 6.41 -13.37
CA ARG A 101 2.81 7.64 -13.21
C ARG A 101 2.28 7.84 -11.79
N CYS A 102 2.15 6.76 -11.03
CA CYS A 102 1.49 6.76 -9.73
C CYS A 102 2.45 6.82 -8.54
N ILE A 103 3.75 6.59 -8.76
CA ILE A 103 4.76 6.66 -7.70
C ILE A 103 4.73 8.01 -6.99
N TRP A 104 4.70 9.13 -7.74
CA TRP A 104 4.70 10.45 -7.11
C TRP A 104 3.41 10.73 -6.33
N PRO A 105 2.21 10.61 -6.90
CA PRO A 105 0.98 10.84 -6.14
C PRO A 105 0.81 9.92 -4.93
N LEU A 106 1.32 8.68 -5.00
CA LEU A 106 1.19 7.70 -3.93
C LEU A 106 2.23 7.87 -2.82
N LEU A 107 3.48 8.20 -3.17
CA LEU A 107 4.62 8.12 -2.25
C LEU A 107 5.39 9.44 -2.11
N GLY A 108 5.13 10.46 -2.93
CA GLY A 108 5.91 11.70 -2.98
C GLY A 108 5.98 12.41 -1.62
N GLN A 109 4.83 12.65 -0.97
CA GLN A 109 4.82 13.27 0.36
C GLN A 109 5.44 12.36 1.42
N ALA A 110 5.23 11.05 1.34
CA ALA A 110 5.87 10.09 2.24
C ALA A 110 7.39 10.14 2.10
N GLN A 111 7.90 10.23 0.86
CA GLN A 111 9.32 10.37 0.55
C GLN A 111 9.87 11.67 1.12
N CYS A 112 9.23 12.81 0.86
CA CYS A 112 9.67 14.11 1.37
C CYS A 112 9.68 14.14 2.90
N LEU A 113 8.64 13.61 3.55
CA LEU A 113 8.54 13.57 4.99
C LEU A 113 9.57 12.63 5.62
N ALA A 114 9.77 11.44 5.05
CA ALA A 114 10.80 10.48 5.48
C ALA A 114 12.20 11.08 5.38
N LEU A 115 12.50 11.80 4.30
CA LEU A 115 13.79 12.46 4.09
C LEU A 115 14.02 13.61 5.08
N LYS A 116 12.98 14.37 5.40
CA LYS A 116 13.02 15.46 6.39
C LYS A 116 13.12 14.95 7.85
N THR A 117 12.62 13.74 8.10
CA THR A 117 12.53 13.18 9.45
C THR A 117 13.79 12.37 9.79
N GLY A 118 14.46 12.75 10.87
CA GLY A 118 15.69 12.11 11.35
C GLY A 118 16.94 12.61 10.62
N SER A 119 18.04 12.76 11.35
CA SER A 119 19.32 13.19 10.78
C SER A 119 19.85 12.18 9.76
N LEU A 120 20.61 12.65 8.77
CA LEU A 120 21.45 11.78 7.97
C LEU A 120 22.61 11.29 8.84
N ASN A 121 22.78 9.97 8.94
CA ASN A 121 23.93 9.38 9.61
C ASN A 121 25.07 9.13 8.60
N ALA A 122 26.27 8.79 9.09
CA ALA A 122 27.43 8.53 8.22
C ALA A 122 27.17 7.39 7.21
N ALA A 123 26.42 6.36 7.59
CA ALA A 123 26.05 5.26 6.70
C ALA A 123 25.04 5.67 5.62
N ASP A 124 24.17 6.64 5.89
CA ASP A 124 23.29 7.24 4.88
C ASP A 124 24.12 8.00 3.84
N LEU A 125 25.09 8.80 4.31
CA LEU A 125 25.98 9.59 3.46
C LEU A 125 26.88 8.71 2.60
N GLU A 126 27.45 7.64 3.18
CA GLU A 126 28.21 6.62 2.45
C GLU A 126 27.33 5.91 1.41
N ALA A 127 26.10 5.52 1.79
CA ALA A 127 25.17 4.91 0.85
C ALA A 127 24.89 5.86 -0.33
N PHE A 128 24.57 7.13 -0.07
CA PHE A 128 24.33 8.12 -1.12
C PHE A 128 25.56 8.39 -2.00
N ALA A 129 26.77 8.34 -1.45
CA ALA A 129 28.02 8.47 -2.18
C ALA A 129 28.31 7.24 -3.08
N ASP A 130 28.03 6.02 -2.59
CA ASP A 130 28.27 4.75 -3.28
C ASP A 130 27.22 4.40 -4.36
N ALA A 131 26.20 5.27 -4.54
CA ALA A 131 25.15 5.09 -5.52
C ALA A 131 25.65 4.93 -6.98
N GLY A 132 26.93 5.18 -7.27
CA GLY A 132 27.56 4.91 -8.58
C GLY A 132 28.18 3.52 -8.79
N SER A 133 28.13 2.61 -7.80
CA SER A 133 28.76 1.27 -7.90
C SER A 133 27.76 0.17 -8.30
N HIS A 134 28.26 -1.01 -8.70
CA HIS A 134 27.47 -2.25 -8.88
C HIS A 134 26.64 -2.65 -7.64
N SER A 135 26.83 -2.00 -6.48
CA SER A 135 26.06 -2.17 -5.24
C SER A 135 24.89 -1.19 -5.06
N ALA A 136 24.60 -0.32 -6.04
CA ALA A 136 23.64 0.77 -5.90
C ALA A 136 22.21 0.34 -5.51
N ILE A 137 21.80 -0.89 -5.87
CA ILE A 137 20.55 -1.47 -5.39
C ILE A 137 20.54 -1.62 -3.85
N LEU A 138 21.64 -2.08 -3.25
CA LEU A 138 21.79 -2.20 -1.79
C LEU A 138 21.77 -0.83 -1.11
N THR A 139 22.39 0.17 -1.74
CA THR A 139 22.33 1.57 -1.30
C THR A 139 20.89 2.07 -1.21
N VAL A 140 20.08 1.85 -2.26
CA VAL A 140 18.67 2.27 -2.26
C VAL A 140 17.92 1.62 -1.11
N TRP A 141 18.09 0.31 -0.91
CA TRP A 141 17.44 -0.42 0.18
C TRP A 141 17.79 0.13 1.57
N ARG A 142 19.07 0.45 1.83
CA ARG A 142 19.48 1.04 3.11
C ARG A 142 18.81 2.39 3.35
N VAL A 143 18.79 3.25 2.33
CA VAL A 143 18.13 4.57 2.40
C VAL A 143 16.63 4.40 2.63
N LEU A 144 15.98 3.49 1.91
CA LEU A 144 14.57 3.19 2.08
C LEU A 144 14.27 2.75 3.52
N ASP A 145 15.03 1.79 4.05
CA ASP A 145 14.78 1.22 5.38
C ASP A 145 15.08 2.18 6.52
N HIS A 146 16.15 2.98 6.41
CA HIS A 146 16.47 3.95 7.44
C HIS A 146 15.50 5.14 7.43
N LYS A 147 15.25 5.75 6.27
CA LYS A 147 14.47 6.99 6.19
C LYS A 147 12.97 6.76 6.33
N TYR A 148 12.41 5.78 5.64
CA TYR A 148 10.97 5.51 5.76
C TYR A 148 10.61 4.81 7.08
N GLY A 149 11.58 4.15 7.73
CA GLY A 149 11.42 3.62 9.08
C GLY A 149 11.03 4.70 10.10
N ASN A 150 11.47 5.95 9.91
CA ASN A 150 11.13 7.08 10.77
C ASN A 150 9.65 7.49 10.69
N LEU A 151 8.90 7.00 9.69
CA LEU A 151 7.45 7.20 9.61
C LEU A 151 6.68 6.24 10.53
N GLY A 152 7.33 5.20 11.05
CA GLY A 152 6.73 4.23 11.97
C GLY A 152 5.58 3.42 11.39
N ASN A 153 5.59 3.17 10.08
CA ASN A 153 4.51 2.50 9.36
C ASN A 153 5.00 1.28 8.58
N GLU A 154 4.81 0.10 9.18
CA GLU A 154 5.25 -1.18 8.60
C GLU A 154 4.48 -1.57 7.33
N LEU A 155 3.21 -1.17 7.22
CA LEU A 155 2.41 -1.38 6.02
C LEU A 155 2.96 -0.59 4.83
N LEU A 156 3.29 0.68 5.04
CA LEU A 156 3.90 1.56 4.04
C LEU A 156 5.28 1.04 3.65
N MET A 157 6.11 0.65 4.63
CA MET A 157 7.41 0.03 4.38
C MET A 157 7.24 -1.18 3.46
N ARG A 158 6.33 -2.11 3.79
CA ARG A 158 6.10 -3.29 2.96
C ARG A 158 5.62 -2.94 1.54
N LEU A 159 4.76 -1.93 1.39
CA LEU A 159 4.31 -1.44 0.08
C LEU A 159 5.48 -0.90 -0.74
N ILE A 160 6.32 -0.04 -0.15
CA ILE A 160 7.49 0.55 -0.82
C ILE A 160 8.48 -0.53 -1.25
N ARG A 161 8.81 -1.46 -0.35
CA ARG A 161 9.72 -2.59 -0.66
C ARG A 161 9.18 -3.44 -1.80
N TYR A 162 7.87 -3.69 -1.82
CA TYR A 162 7.22 -4.44 -2.89
C TYR A 162 7.28 -3.69 -4.23
N LEU A 163 6.90 -2.40 -4.25
CA LEU A 163 6.98 -1.56 -5.44
C LEU A 163 8.42 -1.49 -5.95
N TYR A 164 9.41 -1.40 -5.05
CA TYR A 164 10.80 -1.41 -5.44
C TYR A 164 11.22 -2.71 -6.13
N LEU A 165 10.91 -3.87 -5.55
CA LEU A 165 11.23 -5.17 -6.16
C LEU A 165 10.51 -5.41 -7.48
N TYR A 166 9.22 -5.08 -7.54
CA TYR A 166 8.38 -5.33 -8.71
C TYR A 166 8.69 -4.36 -9.86
N PHE A 167 8.84 -3.07 -9.56
CA PHE A 167 9.02 -2.02 -10.54
C PHE A 167 10.50 -1.73 -10.80
N TYR A 168 11.20 -1.08 -9.87
CA TYR A 168 12.60 -0.69 -10.06
C TYR A 168 13.52 -1.89 -10.28
N GLY A 169 13.28 -2.98 -9.54
CA GLY A 169 13.95 -4.28 -9.64
C GLY A 169 13.99 -4.85 -11.06
N SER A 170 12.96 -4.57 -11.87
CA SER A 170 12.88 -5.07 -13.24
C SER A 170 13.94 -4.47 -14.16
N PHE A 171 14.41 -3.24 -13.90
CA PHE A 171 15.33 -2.53 -14.79
C PHE A 171 16.82 -2.81 -14.51
N TRP A 172 17.15 -3.37 -13.34
CA TRP A 172 18.56 -3.60 -12.94
C TRP A 172 19.29 -4.70 -13.72
N GLY A 173 18.57 -5.65 -14.32
CA GLY A 173 19.18 -6.75 -15.08
C GLY A 173 19.47 -6.40 -16.54
N MET A 174 19.21 -5.17 -16.97
CA MET A 174 19.35 -4.74 -18.36
C MET A 174 20.75 -4.19 -18.63
N ALA A 175 21.64 -5.01 -19.18
CA ALA A 175 23.02 -4.61 -19.53
C ALA A 175 23.13 -3.64 -20.73
N SER A 176 22.02 -3.15 -21.30
CA SER A 176 22.02 -2.40 -22.57
C SER A 176 21.30 -1.05 -22.54
N ASP A 177 20.54 -0.72 -21.49
CA ASP A 177 19.91 0.60 -21.34
C ASP A 177 20.15 1.14 -19.91
N GLU A 178 21.25 1.88 -19.75
CA GLU A 178 21.63 2.49 -18.48
C GLU A 178 20.75 3.70 -18.12
N ARG A 179 19.91 4.23 -19.03
CA ARG A 179 19.19 5.50 -18.82
C ARG A 179 18.24 5.46 -17.63
N LEU A 180 17.43 4.41 -17.52
CA LEU A 180 16.48 4.27 -16.40
C LEU A 180 17.20 4.08 -15.07
N HIS A 181 18.32 3.37 -15.10
CA HIS A 181 19.18 3.19 -13.94
C HIS A 181 19.81 4.52 -13.52
N GLU A 182 20.38 5.28 -14.45
CA GLU A 182 20.96 6.60 -14.21
C GLU A 182 19.96 7.59 -13.62
N ILE A 183 18.72 7.64 -14.11
CA ILE A 183 17.67 8.52 -13.56
C ILE A 183 17.34 8.13 -12.11
N THR A 184 17.29 6.83 -11.82
CA THR A 184 17.08 6.35 -10.44
C THR A 184 18.22 6.81 -9.52
N LEU A 185 19.47 6.70 -9.98
CA LEU A 185 20.63 7.17 -9.22
C LEU A 185 20.66 8.69 -9.06
N LYS A 186 20.28 9.42 -10.10
CA LYS A 186 20.11 10.89 -10.07
C LYS A 186 19.11 11.28 -9.00
N GLN A 187 17.96 10.60 -8.92
CA GLN A 187 16.96 10.85 -7.87
C GLN A 187 17.55 10.74 -6.46
N LEU A 188 18.32 9.68 -6.19
CA LEU A 188 18.96 9.48 -4.88
C LEU A 188 20.00 10.56 -4.56
N ARG A 189 20.88 10.86 -5.51
CA ARG A 189 21.94 11.88 -5.33
C ARG A 189 21.33 13.26 -5.11
N THR A 190 20.31 13.61 -5.88
CA THR A 190 19.60 14.89 -5.72
C THR A 190 18.86 14.96 -4.40
N ALA A 191 18.18 13.87 -3.98
CA ALA A 191 17.57 13.80 -2.65
C ALA A 191 18.61 14.01 -1.54
N ALA A 192 19.77 13.35 -1.64
CA ALA A 192 20.85 13.46 -0.65
C ALA A 192 21.38 14.90 -0.55
N ALA A 193 21.67 15.54 -1.68
CA ALA A 193 22.16 16.91 -1.73
C ALA A 193 21.16 17.90 -1.09
N LEU A 194 19.88 17.80 -1.45
CA LEU A 194 18.84 18.66 -0.89
C LEU A 194 18.63 18.43 0.61
N CYS A 195 18.78 17.19 1.08
CA CYS A 195 18.72 16.89 2.52
C CYS A 195 19.91 17.47 3.29
N LEU A 196 21.12 17.37 2.74
CA LEU A 196 22.34 17.93 3.32
C LEU A 196 22.29 19.46 3.41
N GLU A 197 21.75 20.11 2.39
CA GLU A 197 21.58 21.56 2.32
C GLU A 197 20.30 22.05 3.04
N ALA A 198 19.49 21.14 3.61
CA ALA A 198 18.21 21.44 4.24
C ALA A 198 17.22 22.24 3.35
N ARG A 199 17.27 22.04 2.04
CA ARG A 199 16.43 22.72 1.03
C ARG A 199 15.06 22.08 0.88
N TRP A 200 14.31 22.02 1.97
CA TRP A 200 13.03 21.30 2.06
C TRP A 200 11.93 21.85 1.17
N GLY A 201 11.95 23.15 0.86
CA GLY A 201 10.96 23.79 -0.01
C GLY A 201 11.06 23.35 -1.47
N GLU A 202 12.27 23.00 -1.92
CA GLU A 202 12.52 22.60 -3.31
C GLU A 202 12.42 21.09 -3.53
N LEU A 203 12.55 20.31 -2.45
CA LEU A 203 12.57 18.86 -2.49
C LEU A 203 11.37 18.24 -3.24
N PRO A 204 10.10 18.65 -3.00
CA PRO A 204 8.97 18.06 -3.69
C PRO A 204 9.01 18.30 -5.21
N ASP A 205 9.28 19.53 -5.62
CA ASP A 205 9.27 19.90 -7.04
C ASP A 205 10.39 19.23 -7.82
N VAL A 206 11.59 19.21 -7.25
CA VAL A 206 12.75 18.58 -7.91
C VAL A 206 12.55 17.07 -8.06
N LEU A 207 12.11 16.37 -7.01
CA LEU A 207 11.90 14.93 -7.09
C LEU A 207 10.73 14.57 -8.02
N ARG A 208 9.67 15.38 -8.06
CA ARG A 208 8.57 15.22 -9.00
C ARG A 208 9.02 15.31 -10.46
N VAL A 209 9.89 16.28 -10.77
CA VAL A 209 10.45 16.45 -12.13
C VAL A 209 11.29 15.23 -12.53
N ILE A 210 12.11 14.70 -11.62
CA ILE A 210 12.91 13.49 -11.89
C ILE A 210 12.01 12.26 -12.11
N GLN A 211 10.92 12.13 -11.35
CA GLN A 211 9.95 11.04 -11.56
C GLN A 211 9.25 11.13 -12.93
N GLU A 212 8.91 12.34 -13.38
CA GLU A 212 8.36 12.58 -14.72
C GLU A 212 9.38 12.27 -15.83
N GLU A 213 10.65 12.61 -15.62
CA GLU A 213 11.77 12.23 -16.51
C GLU A 213 11.92 10.70 -16.61
N PHE A 214 11.78 9.98 -15.48
CA PHE A 214 11.77 8.53 -15.45
C PHE A 214 10.61 7.97 -16.30
N TYR A 215 9.40 8.48 -16.09
CA TYR A 215 8.21 8.04 -16.83
C TYR A 215 8.37 8.25 -18.35
N ARG A 216 8.88 9.40 -18.79
CA ARG A 216 9.17 9.68 -20.20
C ARG A 216 10.21 8.72 -20.77
N SER A 217 11.28 8.48 -20.03
CA SER A 217 12.34 7.54 -20.42
C SER A 217 11.83 6.11 -20.53
N LEU A 218 10.92 5.70 -19.62
CA LEU A 218 10.26 4.40 -19.71
C LEU A 218 9.41 4.28 -20.97
N CYS A 219 8.67 5.33 -21.33
CA CYS A 219 7.89 5.35 -22.57
C CYS A 219 8.78 5.26 -23.82
N LEU A 220 9.93 5.92 -23.82
CA LEU A 220 10.94 5.82 -24.88
C LEU A 220 11.52 4.40 -24.96
N PHE A 221 11.90 3.82 -23.83
CA PHE A 221 12.36 2.43 -23.76
C PHE A 221 11.35 1.46 -24.40
N TYR A 222 10.06 1.59 -24.08
CA TYR A 222 9.01 0.76 -24.68
C TYR A 222 8.80 0.98 -26.18
N ARG A 223 9.17 2.15 -26.70
CA ARG A 223 9.05 2.49 -28.12
C ARG A 223 10.26 1.99 -28.91
N GLU A 224 11.46 2.12 -28.34
CA GLU A 224 12.73 1.82 -28.99
C GLU A 224 13.09 0.33 -28.87
N ASN A 225 12.81 -0.27 -27.71
CA ASN A 225 13.36 -1.58 -27.36
C ASN A 225 12.33 -2.71 -27.34
N ILE A 226 11.03 -2.43 -27.22
CA ILE A 226 10.00 -3.47 -27.05
C ILE A 226 9.07 -3.53 -28.26
N THR A 227 9.01 -4.69 -28.91
CA THR A 227 8.16 -4.90 -30.08
C THR A 227 6.69 -4.94 -29.65
N PRO A 228 5.81 -4.13 -30.27
CA PRO A 228 4.38 -4.18 -29.97
C PRO A 228 3.78 -5.50 -30.46
N GLU A 229 3.22 -6.29 -29.54
CA GLU A 229 2.47 -7.50 -29.87
C GLU A 229 0.96 -7.26 -29.64
N PRO A 230 0.11 -7.29 -30.69
CA PRO A 230 -1.28 -6.85 -30.61
C PRO A 230 -2.20 -7.72 -29.73
N PHE A 231 -1.75 -8.91 -29.30
CA PHE A 231 -2.53 -9.83 -28.47
C PHE A 231 -1.81 -10.26 -27.18
N CYS A 232 -0.81 -9.49 -26.74
CA CYS A 232 -0.08 -9.81 -25.53
C CYS A 232 -0.97 -9.59 -24.28
N ARG A 233 -1.28 -10.69 -23.57
CA ARG A 233 -2.07 -10.63 -22.33
C ARG A 233 -1.29 -9.87 -21.26
N GLN A 234 -1.81 -8.72 -20.86
CA GLN A 234 -1.17 -7.88 -19.85
C GLN A 234 -1.24 -8.53 -18.46
N VAL A 235 -0.10 -8.51 -17.77
CA VAL A 235 0.05 -8.89 -16.37
C VAL A 235 -0.30 -7.66 -15.53
N ALA A 236 -1.48 -7.69 -14.91
CA ALA A 236 -1.93 -6.60 -14.06
C ALA A 236 -1.10 -6.50 -12.77
N PHE A 237 -0.88 -5.27 -12.32
CA PHE A 237 -0.36 -5.03 -10.98
C PHE A 237 -1.36 -5.55 -9.94
N SER A 238 -0.85 -6.25 -8.94
CA SER A 238 -1.59 -6.62 -7.75
C SER A 238 -0.72 -6.45 -6.52
N TRP A 239 -1.37 -6.20 -5.39
CA TRP A 239 -0.75 -6.04 -4.09
C TRP A 239 -1.78 -6.46 -3.05
N ASP A 240 -1.34 -7.12 -1.98
CA ASP A 240 -2.22 -7.54 -0.88
C ASP A 240 -1.73 -6.96 0.44
N ALA A 241 -2.67 -6.42 1.23
CA ALA A 241 -2.34 -5.85 2.53
C ALA A 241 -2.15 -6.92 3.65
N TYR A 242 -2.32 -8.21 3.37
CA TYR A 242 -2.17 -9.30 4.34
C TYR A 242 -1.09 -10.31 3.96
N LYS A 243 -0.49 -10.98 4.96
CA LYS A 243 0.30 -12.22 4.76
C LYS A 243 -0.66 -13.40 4.51
N LYS A 244 -0.38 -14.24 3.51
CA LYS A 244 -1.28 -15.25 2.89
C LYS A 244 -1.73 -16.35 3.84
N SER A 245 -0.90 -16.74 4.81
CA SER A 245 -1.26 -17.74 5.83
C SER A 245 -2.47 -17.33 6.69
N SER A 246 -2.81 -16.03 6.70
CA SER A 246 -3.97 -15.51 7.41
C SER A 246 -5.06 -14.90 6.50
N GLN A 247 -4.81 -14.82 5.19
CA GLN A 247 -5.70 -14.16 4.21
C GLN A 247 -7.09 -14.81 4.14
N LEU A 248 -7.21 -16.13 4.11
CA LEU A 248 -8.53 -16.79 3.92
C LEU A 248 -9.49 -16.58 5.11
N ARG A 249 -8.98 -16.59 6.35
CA ARG A 249 -9.82 -16.29 7.52
C ARG A 249 -10.16 -14.81 7.61
N TYR A 250 -9.24 -13.93 7.23
CA TYR A 250 -9.45 -12.49 7.26
C TYR A 250 -10.39 -12.05 6.16
N SER A 251 -10.11 -12.38 4.90
CA SER A 251 -11.02 -12.10 3.76
C SER A 251 -12.45 -12.56 4.05
N LEU A 252 -12.63 -13.78 4.56
CA LEU A 252 -13.95 -14.26 4.95
C LEU A 252 -14.58 -13.44 6.09
N ALA A 253 -13.82 -13.08 7.11
CA ALA A 253 -14.32 -12.22 8.18
C ALA A 253 -14.70 -10.83 7.64
N MET A 254 -13.89 -10.24 6.75
CA MET A 254 -14.17 -8.97 6.10
C MET A 254 -15.44 -9.04 5.24
N ASP A 255 -15.62 -10.11 4.48
CA ASP A 255 -16.81 -10.32 3.65
C ASP A 255 -18.07 -10.37 4.51
N LEU A 256 -18.04 -11.18 5.58
CA LEU A 256 -19.17 -11.31 6.52
C LEU A 256 -19.49 -9.99 7.22
N LEU A 257 -18.47 -9.22 7.60
CA LEU A 257 -18.67 -7.93 8.24
C LEU A 257 -19.15 -6.86 7.26
N THR A 258 -18.71 -6.92 6.00
CA THR A 258 -19.22 -6.06 4.94
C THR A 258 -20.70 -6.36 4.69
N GLU A 259 -21.09 -7.65 4.71
CA GLU A 259 -22.48 -8.08 4.64
C GLU A 259 -23.31 -7.60 5.85
N ILE A 260 -22.76 -7.66 7.07
CA ILE A 260 -23.37 -7.04 8.27
C ILE A 260 -23.54 -5.53 8.08
N GLY A 261 -22.49 -4.81 7.67
CA GLY A 261 -22.50 -3.36 7.50
C GLY A 261 -23.43 -2.87 6.39
N ARG A 262 -23.67 -3.69 5.36
CA ARG A 262 -24.67 -3.46 4.30
C ARG A 262 -26.08 -3.84 4.71
N GLY A 263 -26.27 -4.48 5.86
CA GLY A 263 -27.57 -4.94 6.35
C GLY A 263 -28.05 -6.27 5.77
N VAL A 264 -27.20 -7.03 5.07
CA VAL A 264 -27.50 -8.40 4.61
C VAL A 264 -27.76 -9.31 5.81
N TYR A 265 -27.02 -9.10 6.90
CA TYR A 265 -27.31 -9.67 8.21
C TYR A 265 -27.68 -8.52 9.17
N PRO A 266 -28.98 -8.23 9.37
CA PRO A 266 -29.42 -7.13 10.23
C PRO A 266 -28.98 -7.27 11.69
N VAL A 267 -28.85 -6.15 12.39
CA VAL A 267 -28.54 -6.14 13.83
C VAL A 267 -29.56 -6.99 14.59
N GLY A 268 -29.07 -7.85 15.49
CA GLY A 268 -29.88 -8.76 16.28
C GLY A 268 -30.21 -10.09 15.59
N SER A 269 -29.99 -10.22 14.27
CA SER A 269 -30.11 -11.49 13.54
C SER A 269 -28.93 -12.43 13.79
N TYR A 270 -28.97 -13.64 13.25
CA TYR A 270 -27.91 -14.64 13.38
C TYR A 270 -27.23 -14.90 12.04
N LEU A 271 -25.90 -15.09 12.07
CA LEU A 271 -25.16 -15.57 10.92
C LEU A 271 -25.58 -17.02 10.57
N PRO A 272 -25.52 -17.41 9.28
CA PRO A 272 -25.80 -18.79 8.88
C PRO A 272 -24.84 -19.79 9.54
N SER A 273 -25.22 -21.07 9.56
CA SER A 273 -24.41 -22.11 10.17
C SER A 273 -23.04 -22.22 9.50
N ALA A 274 -22.02 -22.69 10.24
CA ALA A 274 -20.66 -22.80 9.69
C ALA A 274 -20.58 -23.74 8.46
N GLN A 275 -21.48 -24.73 8.36
CA GLN A 275 -21.60 -25.62 7.20
C GLN A 275 -22.19 -24.89 6.00
N ARG A 276 -23.24 -24.08 6.22
CA ARG A 276 -23.88 -23.31 5.16
C ARG A 276 -22.93 -22.23 4.61
N LEU A 277 -22.29 -21.46 5.49
CA LEU A 277 -21.28 -20.48 5.10
C LEU A 277 -20.09 -21.11 4.38
N SER A 278 -19.68 -22.32 4.78
CA SER A 278 -18.59 -23.05 4.10
C SER A 278 -18.94 -23.40 2.66
N ALA A 279 -20.17 -23.89 2.43
CA ALA A 279 -20.68 -24.18 1.09
C ALA A 279 -20.88 -22.93 0.24
N GLU A 280 -21.47 -21.87 0.81
CA GLU A 280 -21.74 -20.61 0.10
C GLU A 280 -20.46 -19.86 -0.29
N LYS A 281 -19.43 -19.89 0.58
CA LYS A 281 -18.19 -19.11 0.39
C LYS A 281 -17.03 -19.92 -0.21
N GLY A 282 -17.20 -21.23 -0.46
CA GLY A 282 -16.17 -22.08 -1.07
C GLY A 282 -14.91 -22.26 -0.21
N VAL A 283 -15.05 -22.22 1.12
CA VAL A 283 -13.94 -22.31 2.10
C VAL A 283 -14.21 -23.40 3.12
N SER A 284 -13.16 -23.92 3.79
CA SER A 284 -13.33 -24.98 4.78
C SER A 284 -14.15 -24.52 6.00
N VAL A 285 -14.92 -25.42 6.63
CA VAL A 285 -15.65 -25.16 7.88
C VAL A 285 -14.71 -24.63 8.99
N SER A 286 -13.46 -25.10 9.03
CA SER A 286 -12.45 -24.60 9.97
C SER A 286 -12.10 -23.12 9.72
N THR A 287 -12.08 -22.68 8.46
CA THR A 287 -11.86 -21.27 8.07
C THR A 287 -13.06 -20.42 8.48
N VAL A 288 -14.28 -20.89 8.26
CA VAL A 288 -15.51 -20.22 8.71
C VAL A 288 -15.52 -20.02 10.23
N ARG A 289 -15.25 -21.09 11.00
CA ARG A 289 -15.21 -21.00 12.47
C ARG A 289 -14.17 -19.99 12.95
N ARG A 290 -12.99 -19.95 12.32
CA ARG A 290 -11.95 -18.96 12.64
C ARG A 290 -12.38 -17.54 12.28
N ALA A 291 -13.05 -17.35 11.14
CA ALA A 291 -13.60 -16.05 10.76
C ALA A 291 -14.69 -15.58 11.74
N VAL A 292 -15.66 -16.43 12.10
CA VAL A 292 -16.69 -16.09 13.09
C VAL A 292 -16.10 -15.82 14.47
N SER A 293 -15.09 -16.57 14.90
CA SER A 293 -14.38 -16.31 16.15
C SER A 293 -13.72 -14.92 16.16
N LEU A 294 -13.23 -14.50 15.00
CA LEU A 294 -12.64 -13.19 14.81
C LEU A 294 -13.70 -12.08 14.84
N LEU A 295 -14.87 -12.30 14.22
CA LEU A 295 -16.03 -11.40 14.34
C LEU A 295 -16.46 -11.21 15.79
N ASN A 296 -16.40 -12.30 16.56
CA ASN A 296 -16.72 -12.30 17.97
C ASN A 296 -15.69 -11.47 18.77
N SER A 297 -14.40 -11.59 18.44
CA SER A 297 -13.35 -10.80 19.11
C SER A 297 -13.41 -9.30 18.84
N VAL A 298 -13.93 -8.88 17.69
CA VAL A 298 -14.10 -7.46 17.33
C VAL A 298 -15.45 -6.90 17.80
N GLY A 299 -16.26 -7.67 18.53
CA GLY A 299 -17.56 -7.23 19.03
C GLY A 299 -18.63 -7.05 17.95
N ALA A 300 -18.41 -7.52 16.72
CA ALA A 300 -19.41 -7.42 15.66
C ALA A 300 -20.51 -8.49 15.78
N VAL A 301 -20.18 -9.63 16.39
CA VAL A 301 -21.15 -10.68 16.72
C VAL A 301 -20.92 -11.18 18.14
N LYS A 302 -21.94 -11.81 18.73
CA LYS A 302 -21.85 -12.54 19.99
C LYS A 302 -22.23 -14.00 19.75
N SER A 303 -21.26 -14.88 19.89
CA SER A 303 -21.48 -16.33 19.77
C SER A 303 -22.09 -16.90 21.04
N SER A 304 -23.18 -17.66 20.90
CA SER A 304 -23.80 -18.41 22.00
C SER A 304 -24.15 -19.84 21.54
N ARG A 305 -23.91 -20.83 22.41
CA ARG A 305 -24.52 -22.17 22.22
C ARG A 305 -25.93 -22.10 22.84
N PRO A 306 -27.05 -22.46 22.16
CA PRO A 306 -27.20 -23.18 20.87
C PRO A 306 -27.52 -22.31 19.63
N LEU A 307 -27.69 -20.99 19.78
CA LEU A 307 -28.32 -20.13 18.76
C LEU A 307 -27.39 -19.68 17.63
N GLY A 308 -26.06 -19.80 17.81
CA GLY A 308 -25.07 -19.35 16.82
C GLY A 308 -24.53 -17.94 17.11
N ALA A 309 -24.03 -17.26 16.08
CA ALA A 309 -23.41 -15.94 16.19
C ALA A 309 -24.44 -14.84 15.90
N ARG A 310 -24.83 -14.08 16.93
CA ARG A 310 -25.80 -12.99 16.83
C ARG A 310 -25.10 -11.67 16.45
N VAL A 311 -25.61 -10.94 15.47
CA VAL A 311 -25.07 -9.63 15.06
C VAL A 311 -25.35 -8.57 16.14
N LEU A 312 -24.31 -7.83 16.53
CA LEU A 312 -24.38 -6.78 17.54
C LEU A 312 -24.50 -5.38 16.89
N PRO A 313 -25.12 -4.40 17.57
CA PRO A 313 -25.09 -3.00 17.13
C PRO A 313 -23.68 -2.42 17.30
N PRO A 314 -23.22 -1.51 16.39
CA PRO A 314 -21.89 -0.90 16.48
C PRO A 314 -21.59 -0.21 17.81
N SER A 315 -22.61 0.34 18.49
CA SER A 315 -22.47 0.98 19.80
C SER A 315 -22.07 0.02 20.92
N GLN A 316 -22.31 -1.28 20.77
CA GLN A 316 -21.93 -2.31 21.75
C GLN A 316 -20.64 -3.04 21.38
N SER A 317 -20.01 -2.68 20.24
CA SER A 317 -18.80 -3.36 19.77
C SER A 317 -17.65 -3.21 20.76
N ALA A 318 -17.42 -2.01 21.31
CA ALA A 318 -16.34 -1.74 22.26
C ALA A 318 -16.48 -2.57 23.56
N ASP A 319 -17.71 -2.67 24.09
CA ASP A 319 -18.01 -3.42 25.33
C ASP A 319 -17.82 -4.94 25.18
N HIS A 320 -17.87 -5.43 23.94
CA HIS A 320 -17.77 -6.85 23.60
C HIS A 320 -16.48 -7.20 22.86
N CYS A 321 -15.55 -6.25 22.77
CA CYS A 321 -14.27 -6.40 22.09
C CYS A 321 -13.16 -6.70 23.10
N ASP A 322 -12.35 -7.73 22.82
CA ASP A 322 -11.17 -8.04 23.63
C ASP A 322 -9.93 -7.34 23.04
N PHE A 323 -9.72 -6.09 23.44
CA PHE A 323 -8.56 -5.29 23.03
C PHE A 323 -7.22 -5.84 23.54
N THR A 324 -7.19 -6.89 24.36
CA THR A 324 -5.95 -7.54 24.80
C THR A 324 -5.43 -8.57 23.79
N GLN A 325 -6.27 -9.03 22.86
CA GLN A 325 -5.88 -10.02 21.85
C GLN A 325 -4.80 -9.46 20.89
N PRO A 326 -3.63 -10.12 20.78
CA PRO A 326 -2.53 -9.64 19.92
C PRO A 326 -2.92 -9.52 18.44
N ASP A 327 -3.70 -10.49 17.94
CA ASP A 327 -4.18 -10.48 16.55
C ASP A 327 -5.04 -9.23 16.28
N LEU A 328 -5.92 -8.83 17.21
CA LEU A 328 -6.74 -7.64 17.06
C LEU A 328 -5.93 -6.34 17.19
N ARG A 329 -5.04 -6.26 18.18
CA ARG A 329 -4.15 -5.11 18.34
C ARG A 329 -3.37 -4.82 17.06
N ARG A 330 -2.84 -5.85 16.42
CA ARG A 330 -2.15 -5.69 15.13
C ARG A 330 -3.09 -5.19 14.03
N ARG A 331 -4.35 -5.62 13.98
CA ARG A 331 -5.33 -5.13 13.00
C ARG A 331 -5.73 -3.68 13.24
N LEU A 332 -5.85 -3.27 14.49
CA LEU A 332 -6.08 -1.86 14.84
C LEU A 332 -4.87 -0.99 14.46
N LEU A 333 -3.64 -1.51 14.59
CA LEU A 333 -2.46 -0.84 14.04
C LEU A 333 -2.51 -0.73 12.51
N ASP A 334 -2.96 -1.78 11.79
CA ASP A 334 -3.14 -1.71 10.34
C ASP A 334 -4.11 -0.57 9.93
N VAL A 335 -5.11 -0.24 10.77
CA VAL A 335 -6.02 0.91 10.53
C VAL A 335 -5.25 2.23 10.59
N ALA A 336 -4.49 2.45 11.66
CA ALA A 336 -3.71 3.68 11.83
C ALA A 336 -2.63 3.82 10.75
N GLU A 337 -1.94 2.72 10.42
CA GLU A 337 -0.98 2.66 9.32
C GLU A 337 -1.63 2.97 7.96
N SER A 338 -2.84 2.46 7.69
CA SER A 338 -3.58 2.78 6.46
C SER A 338 -4.00 4.24 6.41
N LEU A 339 -4.48 4.80 7.53
CA LEU A 339 -4.84 6.22 7.63
C LEU A 339 -3.63 7.12 7.41
N GLN A 340 -2.43 6.74 7.84
CA GLN A 340 -1.22 7.50 7.53
C GLN A 340 -0.89 7.47 6.04
N ILE A 341 -1.02 6.32 5.36
CA ILE A 341 -0.83 6.24 3.90
C ILE A 341 -1.85 7.13 3.18
N PHE A 342 -3.11 7.11 3.61
CA PHE A 342 -4.14 8.00 3.07
C PHE A 342 -3.84 9.47 3.37
N ALA A 343 -3.40 9.82 4.57
CA ALA A 343 -3.04 11.19 4.92
C ALA A 343 -1.86 11.71 4.06
N LEU A 344 -0.90 10.85 3.72
CA LEU A 344 0.27 11.20 2.91
C LEU A 344 -0.02 11.27 1.40
N SER A 345 -0.98 10.49 0.89
CA SER A 345 -1.24 10.41 -0.56
C SER A 345 -2.59 10.98 -0.99
N GLY A 346 -3.49 11.21 -0.02
CA GLY A 346 -4.90 11.51 -0.28
C GLY A 346 -5.12 12.79 -1.05
N LYS A 347 -4.30 13.82 -0.82
CA LYS A 347 -4.35 15.08 -1.57
C LYS A 347 -4.09 14.86 -3.05
N ASP A 348 -2.89 14.37 -3.39
CA ASP A 348 -2.45 14.21 -4.78
C ASP A 348 -3.34 13.19 -5.53
N VAL A 349 -3.70 12.09 -4.88
CA VAL A 349 -4.52 11.03 -5.49
C VAL A 349 -5.98 11.48 -5.69
N SER A 350 -6.57 12.21 -4.74
CA SER A 350 -7.94 12.72 -4.92
C SER A 350 -8.02 13.83 -5.97
N ALA A 351 -7.02 14.71 -6.05
CA ALA A 351 -6.92 15.74 -7.09
C ALA A 351 -6.86 15.10 -8.49
N LEU A 352 -6.01 14.08 -8.66
CA LEU A 352 -5.93 13.30 -9.91
C LEU A 352 -7.24 12.60 -10.25
N THR A 353 -7.89 12.00 -9.25
CA THR A 353 -9.17 11.31 -9.44
C THR A 353 -10.23 12.30 -9.92
N LEU A 354 -10.44 13.41 -9.20
CA LEU A 354 -11.46 14.40 -9.52
C LEU A 354 -11.24 15.06 -10.88
N THR A 355 -10.00 15.36 -11.25
CA THR A 355 -9.66 15.95 -12.55
C THR A 355 -9.92 14.98 -13.71
N SER A 356 -9.91 13.67 -13.46
CA SER A 356 -10.21 12.66 -14.47
C SER A 356 -11.71 12.33 -14.64
N LEU A 357 -12.56 12.77 -13.71
CA LEU A 357 -13.99 12.48 -13.76
C LEU A 357 -14.70 13.33 -14.81
N ASN A 358 -15.66 12.72 -15.51
CA ASN A 358 -16.58 13.46 -16.36
C ASN A 358 -17.62 14.25 -15.53
N GLU A 359 -18.34 15.15 -16.20
CA GLU A 359 -19.30 16.04 -15.52
C GLU A 359 -20.45 15.28 -14.84
N THR A 360 -20.93 14.20 -15.44
CA THR A 360 -21.99 13.36 -14.88
C THR A 360 -21.54 12.68 -13.59
N SER A 361 -20.31 12.14 -13.57
CA SER A 361 -19.71 11.52 -12.40
C SER A 361 -19.50 12.54 -11.29
N LEU A 362 -18.98 13.74 -11.60
CA LEU A 362 -18.82 14.83 -10.64
C LEU A 362 -20.16 15.29 -10.05
N PHE A 363 -21.19 15.42 -10.88
CA PHE A 363 -22.53 15.76 -10.42
C PHE A 363 -23.10 14.67 -9.49
N SER A 364 -23.01 13.40 -9.89
CA SER A 364 -23.48 12.28 -9.06
C SER A 364 -22.75 12.22 -7.71
N TRP A 365 -21.44 12.51 -7.72
CA TRP A 365 -20.63 12.55 -6.52
C TRP A 365 -21.04 13.70 -5.59
N LYS A 366 -21.28 14.90 -6.13
CA LYS A 366 -21.81 16.03 -5.37
C LYS A 366 -23.16 15.69 -4.72
N GLN A 367 -24.08 15.09 -5.47
CA GLN A 367 -25.38 14.67 -4.93
C GLN A 367 -25.23 13.64 -3.79
N TYR A 368 -24.29 12.71 -3.92
CA TYR A 368 -24.00 11.76 -2.86
C TYR A 368 -23.45 12.42 -1.58
N LEU A 369 -22.58 13.42 -1.70
CA LEU A 369 -22.12 14.19 -0.53
C LEU A 369 -23.26 14.98 0.14
N LEU A 370 -24.15 15.58 -0.65
CA LEU A 370 -25.35 16.25 -0.12
C LEU A 370 -26.30 15.27 0.59
N ASP A 371 -26.48 14.05 0.06
CA ASP A 371 -27.24 12.99 0.72
C ASP A 371 -26.64 12.63 2.09
N LEU A 372 -25.32 12.44 2.16
CA LEU A 372 -24.62 12.16 3.41
C LEU A 372 -24.87 13.26 4.46
N LYS A 373 -24.84 14.53 4.04
CA LYS A 373 -25.16 15.66 4.92
C LYS A 373 -26.62 15.59 5.41
N SER A 374 -27.57 15.43 4.50
CA SER A 374 -29.00 15.41 4.83
C SER A 374 -29.39 14.32 5.82
N ARG A 375 -28.67 13.19 5.80
CA ARG A 375 -28.89 12.03 6.67
C ARG A 375 -28.09 12.09 7.97
N GLY A 376 -27.34 13.16 8.22
CA GLY A 376 -26.48 13.29 9.40
C GLY A 376 -25.29 12.32 9.41
N LEU A 377 -24.85 11.85 8.24
CA LEU A 377 -23.78 10.87 8.06
C LEU A 377 -22.44 11.53 7.65
N SER A 378 -22.24 12.81 7.97
CA SER A 378 -21.08 13.59 7.54
C SER A 378 -19.73 12.96 7.89
N ARG A 379 -19.63 12.22 9.00
CA ARG A 379 -18.41 11.47 9.37
C ARG A 379 -17.98 10.46 8.31
N ARG A 380 -18.92 9.92 7.52
CA ARG A 380 -18.62 8.98 6.43
C ARG A 380 -17.96 9.63 5.22
N VAL A 381 -17.79 10.95 5.18
CA VAL A 381 -17.18 11.68 4.06
C VAL A 381 -15.77 11.18 3.72
N ILE A 382 -14.98 10.79 4.71
CA ILE A 382 -13.65 10.21 4.50
C ILE A 382 -13.77 8.89 3.75
N TYR A 383 -14.51 7.93 4.32
CA TYR A 383 -14.72 6.61 3.70
C TYR A 383 -15.32 6.73 2.30
N ALA A 384 -16.32 7.61 2.14
CA ALA A 384 -16.95 7.91 0.86
C ALA A 384 -15.92 8.38 -0.18
N SER A 385 -15.05 9.32 0.20
CA SER A 385 -14.03 9.88 -0.71
C SER A 385 -12.98 8.83 -1.06
N LEU A 386 -12.53 8.03 -0.10
CA LEU A 386 -11.61 6.91 -0.37
C LEU A 386 -12.25 5.84 -1.27
N SER A 387 -13.55 5.60 -1.12
CA SER A 387 -14.32 4.68 -1.99
C SER A 387 -14.51 5.22 -3.40
N LEU A 388 -14.58 6.54 -3.59
CA LEU A 388 -14.56 7.15 -4.92
C LEU A 388 -13.20 6.88 -5.58
N ILE A 389 -12.10 7.14 -4.86
CA ILE A 389 -10.74 6.92 -5.37
C ILE A 389 -10.52 5.45 -5.74
N SER A 390 -10.92 4.52 -4.88
CA SER A 390 -10.70 3.08 -5.13
C SER A 390 -11.45 2.57 -6.37
N ARG A 391 -12.55 3.22 -6.77
CA ARG A 391 -13.35 2.87 -7.95
C ARG A 391 -12.93 3.64 -9.21
N ASP A 392 -12.69 4.95 -9.08
CA ASP A 392 -12.65 5.87 -10.22
C ASP A 392 -11.29 6.55 -10.42
N ALA A 393 -10.28 6.31 -9.58
CA ALA A 393 -8.93 6.82 -9.85
C ALA A 393 -8.48 6.40 -11.25
N PRO A 394 -7.81 7.25 -12.04
CA PRO A 394 -7.50 6.96 -13.44
C PRO A 394 -6.56 5.75 -13.61
N SER A 395 -5.74 5.48 -12.60
CA SER A 395 -4.79 4.37 -12.58
C SER A 395 -5.36 3.09 -11.97
N GLN A 396 -5.08 1.94 -12.59
CA GLN A 396 -5.41 0.64 -12.03
C GLN A 396 -4.57 0.34 -10.77
N THR A 397 -3.31 0.76 -10.73
CA THR A 397 -2.44 0.67 -9.55
C THR A 397 -3.03 1.41 -8.36
N LEU A 398 -3.47 2.66 -8.54
CA LEU A 398 -4.09 3.43 -7.45
C LEU A 398 -5.38 2.77 -6.96
N ARG A 399 -6.27 2.36 -7.88
CA ARG A 399 -7.50 1.63 -7.54
C ARG A 399 -7.22 0.37 -6.73
N THR A 400 -6.20 -0.38 -7.12
CA THR A 400 -5.78 -1.62 -6.43
C THR A 400 -5.31 -1.33 -5.01
N ILE A 401 -4.37 -0.40 -4.84
CA ILE A 401 -3.79 -0.08 -3.52
C ILE A 401 -4.85 0.53 -2.60
N TYR A 402 -5.62 1.51 -3.09
CA TYR A 402 -6.67 2.13 -2.29
C TYR A 402 -7.78 1.15 -1.93
N SER A 403 -8.12 0.20 -2.80
CA SER A 403 -9.09 -0.86 -2.47
C SER A 403 -8.60 -1.74 -1.31
N GLU A 404 -7.33 -2.13 -1.33
CA GLU A 404 -6.73 -2.93 -0.26
C GLU A 404 -6.64 -2.17 1.07
N LEU A 405 -6.21 -0.90 1.03
CA LEU A 405 -6.13 -0.05 2.23
C LEU A 405 -7.52 0.26 2.79
N LEU A 406 -8.51 0.51 1.93
CA LEU A 406 -9.90 0.79 2.34
C LEU A 406 -10.50 -0.40 3.08
N ARG A 407 -10.18 -1.62 2.64
CA ARG A 407 -10.57 -2.84 3.36
C ARG A 407 -9.99 -2.83 4.77
N LEU A 408 -8.75 -2.38 5.01
CA LEU A 408 -8.17 -2.38 6.34
C LEU A 408 -8.90 -1.46 7.34
N LEU A 409 -9.47 -0.33 6.88
CA LEU A 409 -10.22 0.59 7.76
C LEU A 409 -11.42 -0.08 8.44
N PHE A 410 -11.91 -1.17 7.87
CA PHE A 410 -12.91 -2.02 8.48
C PHE A 410 -12.56 -2.42 9.94
N TRP A 411 -11.28 -2.66 10.25
CA TRP A 411 -10.87 -3.06 11.61
C TRP A 411 -11.08 -1.96 12.65
N GLY A 412 -11.39 -0.73 12.22
CA GLY A 412 -11.73 0.39 13.09
C GLY A 412 -13.15 0.33 13.67
N ASN A 413 -14.02 -0.59 13.24
CA ASN A 413 -15.39 -0.71 13.78
C ASN A 413 -15.49 -0.80 15.31
N PRO A 414 -14.63 -1.55 16.03
CA PRO A 414 -14.72 -1.66 17.49
C PRO A 414 -14.42 -0.34 18.21
N ILE A 415 -13.68 0.56 17.55
CA ILE A 415 -13.30 1.85 18.11
C ILE A 415 -14.18 3.00 17.60
N GLU A 416 -15.15 2.76 16.71
CA GLU A 416 -15.97 3.83 16.12
C GLU A 416 -16.72 4.64 17.18
N ALA A 417 -17.28 3.97 18.20
CA ALA A 417 -17.96 4.63 19.31
C ALA A 417 -16.98 5.50 20.14
N LEU A 418 -15.81 4.96 20.47
CA LEU A 418 -14.76 5.69 21.19
C LEU A 418 -14.29 6.93 20.40
N MET A 419 -14.15 6.78 19.09
CA MET A 419 -13.79 7.89 18.22
C MET A 419 -14.91 8.92 18.06
N ARG A 420 -16.17 8.56 18.31
CA ARG A 420 -17.32 9.49 18.35
C ARG A 420 -17.29 10.30 19.63
N ASP A 421 -17.08 9.66 20.76
CA ASP A 421 -17.05 10.32 22.07
C ASP A 421 -15.84 11.25 22.21
N ALA A 422 -14.72 10.92 21.55
CA ALA A 422 -13.53 11.76 21.49
C ALA A 422 -13.66 13.00 20.58
N LEU A 423 -14.75 13.13 19.81
CA LEU A 423 -14.96 14.25 18.90
C LEU A 423 -15.41 15.50 19.69
N LYS A 424 -14.52 16.50 19.76
CA LYS A 424 -14.77 17.73 20.52
C LYS A 424 -15.76 18.68 19.84
N ASP A 425 -15.77 18.71 18.51
CA ASP A 425 -16.65 19.57 17.71
C ASP A 425 -17.59 18.70 16.84
N PRO A 426 -18.90 18.66 17.14
CA PRO A 426 -19.85 17.86 16.38
C PRO A 426 -20.04 18.36 14.94
N LEU A 427 -19.68 19.62 14.65
CA LEU A 427 -19.78 20.21 13.32
C LEU A 427 -18.52 20.01 12.46
N PHE A 428 -17.44 19.45 13.02
CA PHE A 428 -16.16 19.30 12.32
C PHE A 428 -16.29 18.65 10.93
N PHE A 429 -16.97 17.50 10.86
CA PHE A 429 -17.20 16.78 9.60
C PHE A 429 -18.25 17.46 8.71
N VAL A 430 -19.20 18.19 9.30
CA VAL A 430 -20.19 18.97 8.54
C VAL A 430 -19.49 20.11 7.79
N SER A 431 -18.64 20.87 8.48
CA SER A 431 -17.84 21.94 7.89
C SER A 431 -16.86 21.43 6.83
N GLY A 432 -16.26 20.26 7.05
CA GLY A 432 -15.44 19.57 6.05
C GLY A 432 -16.24 19.24 4.78
N LEU A 433 -17.41 18.62 4.95
CA LEU A 433 -18.28 18.26 3.83
C LEU A 433 -18.78 19.50 3.06
N ASP A 434 -19.09 20.60 3.76
CA ASP A 434 -19.52 21.85 3.12
C ASP A 434 -18.41 22.46 2.26
N ARG A 435 -17.17 22.47 2.76
CA ARG A 435 -16.00 22.91 1.97
C ARG A 435 -15.78 22.02 0.75
N MET A 436 -15.88 20.70 0.91
CA MET A 436 -15.74 19.75 -0.20
C MET A 436 -16.83 19.96 -1.26
N THR A 437 -18.08 20.16 -0.84
CA THR A 437 -19.21 20.38 -1.75
C THR A 437 -19.06 21.71 -2.50
N ALA A 438 -18.67 22.78 -1.81
CA ALA A 438 -18.43 24.09 -2.42
C ALA A 438 -17.20 24.10 -3.35
N ALA A 439 -16.22 23.23 -3.12
CA ALA A 439 -15.08 23.02 -4.01
C ALA A 439 -15.52 22.31 -5.30
N LEU A 440 -16.37 21.28 -5.20
CA LEU A 440 -16.96 20.63 -6.38
C LEU A 440 -17.80 21.59 -7.23
N GLU A 441 -18.54 22.51 -6.61
CA GLU A 441 -19.29 23.58 -7.30
C GLU A 441 -18.38 24.51 -8.11
N ARG A 442 -17.22 24.83 -7.56
CA ARG A 442 -16.23 25.71 -8.18
C ARG A 442 -15.28 24.98 -9.14
N ARG A 443 -15.43 23.66 -9.30
CA ARG A 443 -14.48 22.77 -9.99
C ARG A 443 -13.05 22.90 -9.44
N ASP A 444 -12.94 23.15 -8.15
CA ASP A 444 -11.68 23.29 -7.43
C ASP A 444 -11.27 21.93 -6.84
N ALA A 445 -10.55 21.13 -7.64
CA ALA A 445 -10.04 19.84 -7.21
C ALA A 445 -9.04 19.98 -6.04
N ASP A 446 -8.23 21.04 -6.02
CA ASP A 446 -7.22 21.27 -4.99
C ASP A 446 -7.84 21.62 -3.65
N GLY A 447 -8.89 22.47 -3.63
CA GLY A 447 -9.64 22.82 -2.43
C GLY A 447 -10.37 21.61 -1.82
N PHE A 448 -10.96 20.75 -2.66
CA PHE A 448 -11.53 19.48 -2.19
C PHE A 448 -10.45 18.59 -1.57
N SER A 449 -9.33 18.42 -2.28
CA SER A 449 -8.27 17.46 -1.93
C SER A 449 -7.53 17.88 -0.67
N SER A 450 -7.30 19.18 -0.49
CA SER A 450 -6.72 19.76 0.73
C SER A 450 -7.66 19.60 1.92
N THR A 451 -8.98 19.72 1.71
CA THR A 451 -9.97 19.45 2.76
C THR A 451 -9.98 17.97 3.14
N LEU A 452 -9.91 17.05 2.17
CA LEU A 452 -9.84 15.62 2.43
C LEU A 452 -8.58 15.24 3.23
N GLU A 453 -7.41 15.76 2.83
CA GLU A 453 -6.15 15.57 3.56
C GLU A 453 -6.28 16.03 5.02
N PHE A 454 -6.85 17.21 5.26
CA PHE A 454 -7.10 17.73 6.60
C PHE A 454 -7.98 16.79 7.44
N LEU A 455 -9.05 16.26 6.86
CA LEU A 455 -9.93 15.29 7.53
C LEU A 455 -9.22 13.97 7.82
N LEU A 456 -8.38 13.48 6.89
CA LEU A 456 -7.60 12.25 7.05
C LEU A 456 -6.56 12.37 8.16
N ILE A 457 -5.83 13.50 8.24
CA ILE A 457 -4.86 13.76 9.30
C ILE A 457 -5.56 13.83 10.67
N HIS A 458 -6.74 14.44 10.73
CA HIS A 458 -7.54 14.45 11.96
C HIS A 458 -7.95 13.03 12.38
N GLU A 459 -8.49 12.23 11.45
CA GLU A 459 -8.93 10.86 11.74
C GLU A 459 -7.76 9.96 12.17
N LEU A 460 -6.59 10.12 11.53
CA LEU A 460 -5.34 9.47 11.94
C LEU A 460 -4.97 9.83 13.39
N ARG A 461 -4.91 11.12 13.70
CA ARG A 461 -4.54 11.62 15.03
C ARG A 461 -5.47 11.07 16.10
N ARG A 462 -6.78 11.09 15.86
CA ARG A 462 -7.80 10.54 16.77
C ARG A 462 -7.67 9.03 16.93
N THR A 463 -7.42 8.31 15.84
CA THR A 463 -7.19 6.87 15.89
C THR A 463 -5.98 6.56 16.78
N VAL A 464 -4.85 7.23 16.56
CA VAL A 464 -3.63 7.04 17.39
C VAL A 464 -3.90 7.34 18.86
N GLU A 465 -4.59 8.45 19.19
CA GLU A 465 -4.97 8.78 20.56
C GLU A 465 -5.82 7.68 21.22
N VAL A 466 -6.83 7.15 20.52
CA VAL A 466 -7.68 6.07 21.02
C VAL A 466 -6.88 4.77 21.21
N LEU A 467 -6.02 4.40 20.27
CA LEU A 467 -5.19 3.20 20.38
C LEU A 467 -4.21 3.28 21.56
N LEU A 468 -3.62 4.45 21.81
CA LEU A 468 -2.78 4.69 22.98
C LEU A 468 -3.58 4.56 24.29
N GLY A 469 -4.81 5.10 24.33
CA GLY A 469 -5.73 4.96 25.46
C GLY A 469 -6.11 3.50 25.76
N LEU A 470 -6.16 2.65 24.73
CA LEU A 470 -6.39 1.20 24.84
C LEU A 470 -5.11 0.40 25.18
N GLY A 471 -3.97 1.06 25.40
CA GLY A 471 -2.71 0.43 25.76
C GLY A 471 -1.90 -0.15 24.60
N ILE A 472 -2.24 0.18 23.35
CA ILE A 472 -1.50 -0.22 22.14
C ILE A 472 -0.42 0.85 21.89
N ARG A 473 0.71 0.71 22.58
CA ARG A 473 1.79 1.72 22.62
C ARG A 473 2.50 1.89 21.27
N GLU A 474 2.50 0.86 20.44
CA GLU A 474 3.11 0.85 19.11
C GLU A 474 2.49 1.91 18.19
N ALA A 475 1.24 2.29 18.43
CA ALA A 475 0.58 3.37 17.68
C ALA A 475 1.29 4.72 17.83
N GLY A 476 1.99 4.94 18.96
CA GLY A 476 2.76 6.16 19.20
C GLY A 476 4.02 6.30 18.33
N ASN A 477 4.44 5.23 17.67
CA ASN A 477 5.55 5.29 16.72
C ASN A 477 5.12 5.84 15.35
N ILE A 478 3.82 5.82 15.04
CA ILE A 478 3.29 6.28 13.75
C ILE A 478 3.40 7.81 13.70
N LEU A 479 4.21 8.31 12.78
CA LEU A 479 4.39 9.74 12.59
C LEU A 479 3.12 10.36 12.02
N ILE A 480 2.56 11.37 12.68
CA ILE A 480 1.40 12.09 12.15
C ILE A 480 1.92 13.26 11.31
N PRO A 481 1.59 13.37 10.02
CA PRO A 481 2.01 14.49 9.20
C PRO A 481 1.50 15.81 9.80
N ASP A 482 2.41 16.74 10.07
CA ASP A 482 2.03 18.10 10.45
C ASP A 482 1.67 18.87 9.17
N ILE A 483 0.44 19.38 9.12
CA ILE A 483 0.06 20.38 8.14
C ILE A 483 0.86 21.63 8.53
N ASN A 484 1.87 22.01 7.72
CA ASN A 484 2.58 23.29 7.81
C ASN A 484 1.63 24.37 8.33
N ASN A 485 1.80 24.85 9.58
CA ASN A 485 1.29 26.07 10.24
C ASN A 485 0.02 26.84 9.74
N GLU A 486 -0.78 26.33 8.81
CA GLU A 486 -1.99 26.92 8.25
C GLU A 486 -3.21 26.69 9.15
N TRP A 487 -3.05 25.85 10.19
CA TRP A 487 -4.04 25.71 11.24
C TRP A 487 -4.34 27.05 11.96
N LYS A 488 -3.38 28.00 11.94
CA LYS A 488 -3.58 29.36 12.49
C LYS A 488 -4.28 30.31 11.52
N THR A 489 -4.18 30.11 10.21
CA THR A 489 -4.82 30.95 9.19
C THR A 489 -6.20 30.43 8.76
N MET A 490 -6.52 29.15 8.99
CA MET A 490 -7.84 28.60 8.69
C MET A 490 -8.91 28.89 9.77
N ASN A 491 -8.52 29.32 10.97
CA ASN A 491 -9.46 29.71 12.04
C ASN A 491 -9.95 31.17 11.95
N THR A 492 -9.48 31.95 10.97
CA THR A 492 -9.79 33.39 10.86
C THR A 492 -10.90 33.74 9.85
N TRP A 493 -11.50 32.75 9.18
CA TRP A 493 -12.68 32.99 8.33
C TRP A 493 -13.94 32.44 9.02
N ARG A 494 -14.35 33.15 10.08
CA ARG A 494 -15.72 33.06 10.62
C ARG A 494 -16.66 33.91 9.81
#